data_AF-A0A2W4ZX51-F1
#
_entry.id   AF-A0A2W4ZX51-F1
#
_cell.length_a   1.000
_cell.length_b   1.000
_cell.length_c   1.000
_cell.angle_alpha   90.00
_cell.angle_beta   90.00
_cell.angle_gamma   90.00
#
_symmetry.space_group_name_H-M   'P 1'
#
loop_
_entity.id
_entity.type
_entity.pdbx_description
1 polymer ?
#
loop_
_entity_poly.entity_id
_entity_poly.type
_entity_poly.pdbx_seq_one_letter_code
_entity_poly.pdbx_strand_id
1 'polypeptide(L)'
;MSRRMKAVFTASVLLNILFIGLGAGMLYRFSGEVPIPPNMSPEARHFIARTYQEGREEIRPMIDEMKRERKVVEGIITAEKFDAAAYDEAVEKLLTTRSEIGQKRADIMGKALEELPSEDRREFAHRILESLEGKRPHKGGFHKKMMDRECDKPRGPDKGESKP
;
A
#
# COMPACT_ATOMS: atom_id res chain seq x y z
N MET A 1 -37.70 -17.23 -2.73
CA MET A 1 -36.84 -16.02 -2.80
C MET A 1 -36.84 -15.50 -4.24
N SER A 2 -37.31 -14.27 -4.48
CA SER A 2 -37.43 -13.74 -5.85
C SER A 2 -36.04 -13.51 -6.47
N ARG A 3 -35.91 -13.67 -7.80
CA ARG A 3 -34.64 -13.45 -8.52
C ARG A 3 -34.05 -12.05 -8.26
N ARG A 4 -34.91 -11.07 -8.03
CA ARG A 4 -34.53 -9.68 -7.71
C ARG A 4 -33.85 -9.55 -6.35
N MET A 5 -34.31 -10.30 -5.35
CA MET A 5 -33.73 -10.24 -4.00
C MET A 5 -32.33 -10.88 -3.96
N LYS A 6 -32.12 -11.97 -4.71
CA LYS A 6 -30.79 -12.58 -4.88
C LYS A 6 -29.81 -11.64 -5.57
N ALA A 7 -30.26 -10.94 -6.62
CA ALA A 7 -29.41 -10.00 -7.36
C ALA A 7 -28.93 -8.82 -6.50
N VAL A 8 -29.80 -8.25 -5.66
CA VAL A 8 -29.43 -7.13 -4.77
C VAL A 8 -28.42 -7.59 -3.70
N PHE A 9 -28.60 -8.79 -3.14
CA PHE A 9 -27.68 -9.34 -2.14
C PHE A 9 -26.32 -9.66 -2.74
N THR A 10 -26.27 -10.27 -3.93
CA THR A 10 -25.02 -10.52 -4.64
C THR A 10 -24.31 -9.21 -5.00
N ALA A 11 -25.05 -8.18 -5.42
CA ALA A 11 -24.49 -6.88 -5.73
C ALA A 11 -23.90 -6.18 -4.48
N SER A 12 -24.57 -6.24 -3.33
CA SER A 12 -24.05 -5.62 -2.10
C SER A 12 -22.79 -6.33 -1.58
N VAL A 13 -22.75 -7.67 -1.67
CA VAL A 13 -21.56 -8.46 -1.30
C VAL A 13 -20.39 -8.15 -2.23
N LEU A 14 -20.62 -8.12 -3.55
CA LEU A 14 -19.58 -7.74 -4.52
C LEU A 14 -19.08 -6.32 -4.31
N LEU A 15 -19.96 -5.37 -4.00
CA LEU A 15 -19.57 -4.00 -3.71
C LEU A 15 -18.72 -3.91 -2.44
N ASN A 16 -19.09 -4.64 -1.38
CA ASN A 16 -18.30 -4.70 -0.15
C ASN A 16 -16.93 -5.35 -0.38
N ILE A 17 -16.85 -6.43 -1.16
CA ILE A 17 -15.59 -7.06 -1.55
C ILE A 17 -14.72 -6.08 -2.36
N LEU A 18 -15.34 -5.30 -3.26
CA LEU A 18 -14.64 -4.26 -4.04
C LEU A 18 -14.06 -3.16 -3.14
N PHE A 19 -14.82 -2.70 -2.14
CA PHE A 19 -14.34 -1.71 -1.15
C PHE A 19 -13.24 -2.28 -0.25
N ILE A 20 -13.35 -3.54 0.18
CA ILE A 20 -12.28 -4.23 0.92
C ILE A 20 -11.03 -4.38 0.04
N GLY A 21 -11.20 -4.72 -1.24
CA GLY A 21 -10.11 -4.84 -2.22
C GLY A 21 -9.41 -3.51 -2.51
N LEU A 22 -10.15 -2.42 -2.69
CA LEU A 22 -9.61 -1.07 -2.87
C LEU A 22 -8.90 -0.58 -1.62
N GLY A 23 -9.51 -0.77 -0.44
CA GLY A 23 -8.90 -0.44 0.84
C GLY A 23 -7.64 -1.26 1.11
N ALA A 24 -7.65 -2.56 0.80
CA ALA A 24 -6.49 -3.43 0.92
C ALA A 24 -5.40 -3.09 -0.11
N GLY A 25 -5.75 -2.66 -1.32
CA GLY A 25 -4.80 -2.23 -2.35
C GLY A 25 -4.09 -0.92 -2.00
N MET A 26 -4.81 0.05 -1.42
CA MET A 26 -4.19 1.24 -0.82
C MET A 26 -3.31 0.87 0.37
N LEU A 27 -3.76 0.00 1.27
CA LEU A 27 -2.97 -0.45 2.41
C LEU A 27 -1.73 -1.26 1.99
N TYR A 28 -1.81 -2.01 0.89
CA TYR A 28 -0.69 -2.75 0.30
C TYR A 28 0.34 -1.79 -0.30
N ARG A 29 -0.08 -0.69 -0.94
CA ARG A 29 0.84 0.41 -1.30
C ARG A 29 1.48 1.06 -0.08
N PHE A 30 0.75 1.23 1.02
CA PHE A 30 1.34 1.67 2.29
C PHE A 30 2.24 0.63 2.96
N SER A 31 2.17 -0.63 2.53
CA SER A 31 3.03 -1.72 3.00
C SER A 31 4.26 -1.93 2.10
N GLY A 32 4.32 -1.24 0.95
CA GLY A 32 5.44 -1.27 0.02
C GLY A 32 6.17 0.07 0.03
N GLU A 33 7.40 0.08 0.57
CA GLU A 33 8.29 1.23 0.75
C GLU A 33 7.63 2.42 1.45
N VAL A 34 8.05 2.69 2.69
CA VAL A 34 7.70 3.92 3.40
C VAL A 34 8.07 5.09 2.48
N PRO A 35 7.14 5.98 2.12
CA PRO A 35 7.46 7.15 1.31
C PRO A 35 8.20 8.16 2.18
N ILE A 36 9.45 7.85 2.55
CA ILE A 36 10.31 8.73 3.34
C ILE A 36 10.58 9.98 2.47
N PRO A 37 10.23 11.19 2.95
CA PRO A 37 10.48 12.41 2.19
C PRO A 37 11.98 12.57 1.87
N PRO A 38 12.35 12.88 0.62
CA PRO A 38 13.74 13.04 0.23
C PRO A 38 14.39 14.28 0.86
N ASN A 39 13.58 15.26 1.28
CA ASN A 39 13.99 16.55 1.85
C ASN A 39 14.35 16.48 3.35
N MET A 40 14.09 15.35 4.02
CA MET A 40 14.49 15.16 5.41
C MET A 40 16.00 14.99 5.55
N SER A 41 16.51 15.31 6.74
CA SER A 41 17.91 15.05 7.08
C SER A 41 18.28 13.57 6.87
N PRO A 42 19.52 13.24 6.43
CA PRO A 42 19.95 11.85 6.27
C PRO A 42 19.74 11.01 7.53
N GLU A 43 20.03 11.57 8.70
CA GLU A 43 19.83 10.93 10.00
C GLU A 43 18.36 10.61 10.26
N ALA A 44 17.45 11.57 10.05
CA ALA A 44 16.03 11.35 10.22
C ALA A 44 15.47 10.30 9.25
N ARG A 45 15.94 10.28 8.00
CA ARG A 45 15.55 9.24 7.03
C ARG A 45 15.99 7.85 7.46
N HIS A 46 17.23 7.71 7.95
CA HIS A 46 17.72 6.44 8.48
C HIS A 46 16.97 5.99 9.72
N PHE A 47 16.66 6.93 10.62
CA PHE A 47 15.88 6.66 11.82
C PHE A 47 14.48 6.15 11.47
N ILE A 48 13.71 6.90 10.67
CA ILE A 48 12.38 6.48 10.21
C ILE A 48 12.46 5.13 9.51
N ALA A 49 13.41 4.93 8.59
CA ALA A 49 13.56 3.66 7.88
C ALA A 49 13.74 2.48 8.84
N ARG A 50 14.57 2.64 9.89
CA ARG A 50 14.80 1.62 10.91
C ARG A 50 13.54 1.37 11.73
N THR A 51 12.90 2.43 12.25
CA THR A 51 11.68 2.30 13.07
C THR A 51 10.57 1.58 12.31
N TYR A 52 10.44 1.82 11.01
CA TYR A 52 9.48 1.09 10.18
C TYR A 52 9.87 -0.36 9.91
N GLN A 53 11.15 -0.66 9.74
CA GLN A 53 11.61 -2.04 9.57
C GLN A 53 11.33 -2.85 10.83
N GLU A 54 11.68 -2.31 12.00
CA GLU A 54 11.40 -2.93 13.30
C GLU A 54 9.89 -3.08 13.53
N GLY A 55 9.14 -2.00 13.33
CA GLY A 55 7.69 -2.01 13.44
C GLY A 55 7.01 -2.99 12.48
N ARG A 56 7.58 -3.21 11.30
CA ARG A 56 7.10 -4.21 10.34
C ARG A 56 7.24 -5.63 10.87
N GLU A 57 8.36 -5.96 11.51
CA GLU A 57 8.54 -7.27 12.13
C GLU A 57 7.57 -7.47 13.30
N GLU A 58 7.28 -6.41 14.08
CA GLU A 58 6.26 -6.47 15.14
C GLU A 58 4.85 -6.75 14.60
N ILE A 59 4.49 -6.12 13.48
CA ILE A 59 3.14 -6.25 12.87
C ILE A 59 3.00 -7.53 12.04
N ARG A 60 4.12 -8.15 11.64
CA ARG A 60 4.15 -9.36 10.79
C ARG A 60 3.23 -10.50 11.28
N PRO A 61 3.24 -10.92 12.56
CA PRO A 61 2.33 -11.96 13.03
C PRO A 61 0.84 -11.56 12.85
N MET A 62 0.49 -10.29 13.06
CA MET A 62 -0.87 -9.79 12.86
C MET A 62 -1.27 -9.81 11.38
N ILE A 63 -0.34 -9.47 10.48
CA ILE A 63 -0.57 -9.57 9.03
C ILE A 63 -0.81 -11.03 8.63
N ASP A 64 -0.06 -11.96 9.20
CA ASP A 64 -0.24 -13.38 8.91
C ASP A 64 -1.55 -13.93 9.49
N GLU A 65 -2.01 -13.42 10.64
CA GLU A 65 -3.36 -13.68 11.16
C GLU A 65 -4.44 -13.16 10.21
N MET A 66 -4.37 -11.88 9.81
CA MET A 66 -5.31 -11.29 8.86
C MET A 66 -5.38 -12.07 7.53
N LYS A 67 -4.27 -12.65 7.07
CA LYS A 67 -4.26 -13.54 5.89
C LYS A 67 -5.00 -14.85 6.14
N ARG A 68 -4.87 -15.45 7.34
CA ARG A 68 -5.62 -16.65 7.73
C ARG A 68 -7.11 -16.35 7.79
N GLU A 69 -7.50 -15.27 8.45
CA GLU A 69 -8.90 -14.83 8.55
C GLU A 69 -9.52 -14.57 7.17
N ARG A 70 -8.76 -13.94 6.26
CA ARG A 70 -9.21 -13.77 4.88
C ARG A 70 -9.53 -15.10 4.19
N LYS A 71 -8.71 -16.13 4.40
CA LYS A 71 -8.97 -17.46 3.83
C LYS A 71 -10.22 -18.10 4.42
N VAL A 72 -10.52 -17.85 5.70
CA VAL A 72 -11.76 -18.31 6.33
C VAL A 72 -12.97 -17.65 5.66
N VAL A 73 -12.95 -16.32 5.51
CA VAL A 73 -14.01 -15.57 4.82
C VAL A 73 -14.18 -16.07 3.38
N GLU A 74 -13.08 -16.26 2.64
CA GLU A 74 -13.10 -16.80 1.28
C GLU A 74 -13.74 -18.20 1.23
N GLY A 75 -13.39 -19.08 2.18
CA GLY A 75 -13.98 -20.41 2.31
C GLY A 75 -15.49 -20.39 2.54
N ILE A 76 -15.99 -19.46 3.36
CA ILE A 76 -17.44 -19.32 3.63
C ILE A 76 -18.18 -18.80 2.39
N ILE A 77 -17.61 -17.82 1.68
CA ILE A 77 -18.20 -17.26 0.47
C ILE A 77 -18.27 -18.31 -0.66
N THR A 78 -17.28 -19.20 -0.73
CA THR A 78 -17.16 -20.21 -1.80
C THR A 78 -17.80 -21.56 -1.47
N ALA A 79 -18.33 -21.73 -0.26
CA ALA A 79 -19.02 -22.96 0.15
C ALA A 79 -20.30 -23.20 -0.65
N GLU A 80 -20.67 -24.48 -0.83
CA GLU A 80 -21.89 -24.88 -1.57
C GLU A 80 -23.17 -24.30 -0.93
N LYS A 81 -23.18 -24.21 0.41
CA LYS A 81 -24.23 -23.52 1.17
C LYS A 81 -23.60 -22.36 1.92
N PHE A 82 -24.14 -21.17 1.67
CA PHE A 82 -23.72 -19.96 2.36
C PHE A 82 -24.28 -19.93 3.78
N ASP A 83 -23.39 -19.84 4.77
CA ASP A 83 -23.71 -19.60 6.17
C ASP A 83 -23.50 -18.12 6.50
N ALA A 84 -24.61 -17.39 6.64
CA ALA A 84 -24.58 -15.97 6.91
C ALA A 84 -24.02 -15.63 8.30
N ALA A 85 -24.30 -16.47 9.31
CA ALA A 85 -23.83 -16.22 10.67
C ALA A 85 -22.32 -16.43 10.78
N ALA A 86 -21.81 -17.51 10.17
CA ALA A 86 -20.37 -17.76 10.09
C ALA A 86 -19.64 -16.66 9.30
N TYR A 87 -20.26 -16.15 8.23
CA TYR A 87 -19.70 -15.05 7.44
C TYR A 87 -19.55 -13.78 8.27
N ASP A 88 -20.61 -13.37 8.98
CA ASP A 88 -20.60 -12.14 9.79
C ASP A 88 -19.51 -12.22 10.87
N GLU A 89 -19.40 -13.35 11.57
CA GLU A 89 -18.36 -13.58 12.58
C GLU A 89 -16.94 -13.52 11.98
N ALA A 90 -16.72 -14.17 10.83
CA ALA A 90 -15.41 -14.19 10.17
C ALA A 90 -15.00 -12.80 9.65
N VAL A 91 -15.97 -12.02 9.16
CA VAL A 91 -15.73 -10.64 8.72
C VAL A 91 -15.44 -9.72 9.91
N GLU A 92 -16.17 -9.85 11.00
CA GLU A 92 -15.92 -9.06 12.22
C GLU A 92 -14.49 -9.27 12.74
N LYS A 93 -14.03 -10.52 12.81
CA LYS A 93 -12.64 -10.87 13.17
C LYS A 93 -11.64 -10.21 12.23
N LEU A 94 -11.82 -10.40 10.92
CA LEU A 94 -10.95 -9.80 9.90
C LEU A 94 -10.87 -8.27 10.00
N LEU A 95 -12.00 -7.60 10.24
CA LEU A 95 -12.05 -6.15 10.40
C LEU A 95 -11.38 -5.70 11.70
N THR A 96 -11.53 -6.46 12.79
CA THR A 96 -10.88 -6.21 14.08
C THR A 96 -9.37 -6.28 13.94
N THR A 97 -8.80 -7.38 13.44
CA THR A 97 -7.35 -7.51 13.24
C THR A 97 -6.82 -6.45 12.27
N ARG A 98 -7.59 -6.10 11.23
CA ARG A 98 -7.22 -4.99 10.35
C ARG A 98 -7.14 -3.65 11.09
N SER A 99 -8.09 -3.38 11.98
CA SER A 99 -8.10 -2.16 12.81
C SER A 99 -6.89 -2.11 13.74
N GLU A 100 -6.59 -3.22 14.42
CA GLU A 100 -5.44 -3.36 15.32
C GLU A 100 -4.11 -3.13 14.60
N ILE A 101 -3.94 -3.68 13.38
CA ILE A 101 -2.78 -3.41 12.53
C ILE A 101 -2.66 -1.91 12.24
N GLY A 102 -3.78 -1.25 11.93
CA GLY A 102 -3.83 0.19 11.68
C GLY A 102 -3.39 1.00 12.90
N GLN A 103 -3.92 0.69 14.08
CA GLN A 103 -3.57 1.33 15.34
C GLN A 103 -2.08 1.14 15.66
N LYS A 104 -1.58 -0.11 15.57
CA LYS A 104 -0.17 -0.41 15.84
C LYS A 104 0.78 0.37 14.91
N ARG A 105 0.43 0.52 13.63
CA ARG A 105 1.19 1.35 12.68
C ARG A 105 1.19 2.82 13.09
N ALA A 106 0.04 3.34 13.52
CA ALA A 106 -0.07 4.72 14.01
C ALA A 106 0.76 4.94 15.27
N ASP A 107 0.80 3.98 16.19
CA ASP A 107 1.60 4.05 17.41
C ASP A 107 3.11 4.04 17.12
N ILE A 108 3.57 3.13 16.25
CA ILE A 108 4.97 3.08 15.80
C ILE A 108 5.36 4.41 15.16
N MET A 109 4.48 4.97 14.34
CA MET A 109 4.69 6.27 13.72
C MET A 109 4.73 7.40 14.75
N GLY A 110 3.81 7.41 15.71
CA GLY A 110 3.76 8.41 16.78
C GLY A 110 5.08 8.47 17.54
N LYS A 111 5.61 7.31 17.94
CA LYS A 111 6.92 7.18 18.59
C LYS A 111 8.06 7.67 17.69
N ALA A 112 8.05 7.32 16.41
CA ALA A 112 9.05 7.80 15.46
C ALA A 112 9.04 9.33 15.35
N LEU A 113 7.85 9.95 15.35
CA LEU A 113 7.72 11.40 15.24
C LEU A 113 8.16 12.14 16.51
N GLU A 114 7.99 11.55 17.70
CA GLU A 114 8.43 12.15 18.96
C GLU A 114 9.94 12.43 19.00
N GLU A 115 10.74 11.56 18.37
CA GLU A 115 12.21 11.69 18.35
C GLU A 115 12.73 12.61 17.23
N LEU A 116 11.85 13.06 16.32
CA LEU A 116 12.25 13.86 15.17
C LEU A 116 12.25 15.37 15.45
N PRO A 117 13.24 16.11 14.90
CA PRO A 117 13.22 17.55 14.88
C PRO A 117 11.93 18.11 14.25
N SER A 118 11.52 19.30 14.69
CA SER A 118 10.29 19.95 14.22
C SER A 118 10.23 20.10 12.69
N GLU A 119 11.36 20.47 12.06
CA GLU A 119 11.42 20.63 10.60
C GLU A 119 11.23 19.31 9.86
N ASP A 120 11.88 18.24 10.32
CA ASP A 120 11.75 16.90 9.74
C ASP A 120 10.32 16.35 9.92
N ARG A 121 9.67 16.64 11.05
CA ARG A 121 8.24 16.33 11.26
C ARG A 121 7.32 17.06 10.28
N ARG A 122 7.62 18.32 9.95
CA ARG A 122 6.81 19.11 8.99
C ARG A 122 6.92 18.56 7.57
N GLU A 123 8.14 18.23 7.13
CA GLU A 123 8.37 17.58 5.83
C GLU A 123 7.65 16.23 5.75
N PHE A 124 7.69 15.47 6.83
CA PHE A 124 7.00 14.19 6.93
C PHE A 124 5.47 14.34 6.89
N ALA A 125 4.91 15.27 7.67
CA ALA A 125 3.48 15.54 7.70
C ALA A 125 2.95 16.00 6.34
N HIS A 126 3.67 16.88 5.65
CA HIS A 126 3.29 17.37 4.33
C HIS A 126 3.15 16.22 3.32
N ARG A 127 4.14 15.32 3.29
CA ARG A 127 4.14 14.14 2.41
C ARG A 127 3.00 13.17 2.71
N ILE A 128 2.72 12.89 3.98
CA ILE A 128 1.62 12.00 4.37
C ILE A 128 0.27 12.61 3.99
N LEU A 129 0.04 13.88 4.33
CA LEU A 129 -1.23 14.55 4.03
C LEU A 129 -1.48 14.61 2.51
N GLU A 130 -0.47 14.93 1.70
CA GLU A 130 -0.59 14.87 0.23
C GLU A 130 -0.97 13.48 -0.28
N SER A 131 -0.44 12.42 0.33
CA SER A 131 -0.77 11.05 -0.05
C SER A 131 -2.21 10.66 0.31
N LEU A 132 -2.75 11.22 1.39
CA LEU A 132 -4.13 11.00 1.85
C LEU A 132 -5.15 11.81 1.06
N GLU A 133 -4.77 13.01 0.60
CA GLU A 133 -5.59 13.85 -0.28
C GLU A 133 -5.80 13.24 -1.68
N GLY A 134 -5.17 12.09 -1.98
CA GLY A 134 -5.35 11.39 -3.25
C GLY A 134 -4.82 12.17 -4.45
N LYS A 135 -3.99 13.19 -4.23
CA LYS A 135 -3.24 13.87 -5.30
C LYS A 135 -2.37 12.81 -5.96
N ARG A 136 -2.82 12.35 -7.14
CA ARG A 136 -2.04 11.43 -7.97
C ARG A 136 -0.64 12.01 -8.07
N PRO A 137 0.42 11.23 -7.81
CA PRO A 137 1.76 11.72 -8.10
C PRO A 137 1.74 12.12 -9.57
N HIS A 138 2.01 13.40 -9.86
CA HIS A 138 2.39 13.85 -11.19
C HIS A 138 3.70 13.14 -11.54
N LYS A 139 3.62 11.84 -11.86
CA LYS A 139 4.67 11.14 -12.57
C LYS A 139 4.69 11.80 -13.94
N GLY A 140 5.63 12.74 -14.12
CA GLY A 140 6.12 13.09 -15.45
C GLY A 140 6.21 11.81 -16.25
N GLY A 141 5.42 11.75 -17.31
CA GLY A 141 5.09 10.51 -18.00
C GLY A 141 6.34 9.76 -18.43
N PHE A 142 6.16 8.47 -18.68
CA PHE A 142 7.14 7.57 -19.30
C PHE A 142 7.92 8.19 -20.48
N HIS A 143 7.39 9.25 -21.12
CA HIS A 143 8.06 10.04 -22.14
C HIS A 143 9.41 10.66 -21.72
N LYS A 144 9.58 11.13 -20.47
CA LYS A 144 10.85 11.78 -20.09
C LYS A 144 12.00 10.77 -19.97
N LYS A 145 11.72 9.56 -19.46
CA LYS A 145 12.73 8.50 -19.34
C LYS A 145 13.16 7.88 -20.68
N MET A 146 12.34 8.00 -21.73
CA MET A 146 12.76 7.59 -23.09
C MET A 146 13.67 8.63 -23.74
N MET A 147 13.38 9.93 -23.58
CA MET A 147 14.20 10.99 -24.17
C MET A 147 15.61 11.05 -23.58
N ASP A 148 15.77 10.79 -22.29
CA ASP A 148 17.10 10.77 -21.66
C ASP A 148 17.93 9.54 -22.04
N ARG A 149 17.31 8.43 -22.51
CA ARG A 149 18.03 7.22 -22.96
C ARG A 149 18.44 7.24 -24.43
N GLU A 150 17.87 8.11 -25.26
CA GLU A 150 18.26 8.23 -26.68
C GLU A 150 19.47 9.13 -26.92
N CYS A 151 19.82 10.01 -25.97
CA CYS A 151 21.03 10.84 -26.07
C CYS A 151 22.34 10.11 -25.71
N ASP A 152 22.27 8.90 -25.12
CA ASP A 152 23.44 8.17 -24.60
C ASP A 152 23.84 6.95 -25.45
N LYS A 153 23.45 6.91 -26.73
CA LYS A 153 24.03 5.93 -27.67
C LYS A 153 25.38 6.44 -28.16
N PRO A 154 26.50 5.72 -27.93
CA PRO A 154 27.78 6.07 -28.53
C PRO A 154 27.65 5.98 -30.06
N ARG A 155 28.05 7.06 -30.75
CA ARG A 155 28.16 7.05 -32.21
C ARG A 155 29.21 6.00 -32.58
N GLY A 156 28.78 4.96 -33.29
CA GLY A 156 29.65 3.92 -33.83
C GLY A 156 30.68 4.49 -34.82
N PRO A 157 31.74 3.72 -35.13
CA PRO A 157 32.95 4.25 -35.74
C PRO A 157 32.75 4.64 -37.20
N ASP A 158 33.36 5.77 -37.54
CA ASP A 158 33.47 6.36 -38.87
C ASP A 158 34.16 5.36 -39.82
N LYS A 159 33.43 4.86 -40.82
CA LYS A 159 33.98 4.06 -41.92
C LYS A 159 34.07 4.95 -43.14
N GLY A 160 35.22 5.58 -43.32
CA GLY A 160 35.51 6.32 -44.53
C GLY A 160 36.98 6.66 -44.60
N GLU A 161 37.77 5.79 -45.22
CA GLU A 161 38.83 6.15 -46.18
C GLU A 161 39.51 4.89 -46.72
N SER A 162 39.02 4.42 -47.87
CA SER A 162 39.83 3.70 -48.84
C SER A 162 40.10 4.66 -49.99
N LYS A 163 41.35 5.06 -50.16
CA LYS A 163 41.84 5.70 -51.39
C LYS A 163 42.84 4.77 -52.09
N PRO A 164 42.91 4.86 -53.43
CA PRO A 164 43.52 3.87 -54.32
C PRO A 164 45.05 3.78 -54.22
#